data_AF-A0A7S1W7G8-F1
#
_entry.id   AF-A0A7S1W7G8-F1
#
_cell.length_a   1.000
_cell.length_b   1.000
_cell.length_c   1.000
_cell.angle_alpha   90.00
_cell.angle_beta   90.00
_cell.angle_gamma   90.00
#
_symmetry.space_group_name_H-M   'P 1'
#
loop_
_entity.id
_entity.type
_entity.pdbx_description
1 polymer ?
#
loop_
_entity_poly.entity_id
_entity_poly.type
_entity_poly.pdbx_seq_one_letter_code
_entity_poly.pdbx_strand_id
1 'polypeptide(L)'
;SFCTLLAPAMCSVEGPPLREKRPRPLIDDQPLPIYLDHNATTPVSEAAWEAMIECKDLMIWGNPSSSHDYGLHSKHYVDAARQLVADSVGAAAASQIIFTSGGTEANNLAIVGTVLPRVRKLSRDVIITTGFEHDAVSNVMKVLRQHHGCAIVHAPVNQATGVLDLD
;
A
#
# COMPACT_ATOMS: atom_id res chain seq x y z
N SER A 1 20.01 13.39 -38.04
CA SER A 1 20.60 14.55 -37.33
C SER A 1 19.66 14.92 -36.21
N PHE A 2 19.93 14.74 -34.91
CA PHE A 2 21.18 14.71 -34.19
C PHE A 2 21.03 13.73 -33.02
N CYS A 3 22.02 12.87 -32.86
CA CYS A 3 22.30 12.10 -31.65
C CYS A 3 23.03 13.03 -30.63
N THR A 4 23.25 12.57 -29.40
CA THR A 4 23.96 13.24 -28.26
C THR A 4 23.08 14.25 -27.49
N LEU A 5 22.77 14.09 -26.20
CA LEU A 5 23.66 13.81 -25.06
C LEU A 5 22.95 13.01 -23.95
N LEU A 6 23.47 11.82 -23.66
CA LEU A 6 23.35 11.17 -22.35
C LEU A 6 24.32 11.89 -21.40
N ALA A 7 23.79 12.67 -20.46
CA ALA A 7 24.56 13.10 -19.29
C ALA A 7 24.46 12.00 -18.22
N PRO A 8 25.57 11.58 -17.61
CA PRO A 8 25.53 10.63 -16.50
C PRO A 8 24.92 11.36 -15.30
N ALA A 9 23.83 10.83 -14.76
CA ALA A 9 23.30 11.26 -13.47
C ALA A 9 24.36 10.93 -12.40
N MET A 10 25.19 11.94 -12.08
CA MET A 10 26.01 11.91 -10.89
C MET A 10 25.06 11.77 -9.70
N CYS A 11 25.30 10.74 -8.90
CA CYS A 11 24.64 10.54 -7.62
C CYS A 11 25.00 11.72 -6.71
N SER A 12 24.14 12.74 -6.69
CA SER A 12 24.23 13.85 -5.76
C SER A 12 23.95 13.30 -4.37
N VAL A 13 24.92 13.46 -3.47
CA VAL A 13 24.85 13.11 -2.04
C VAL A 13 23.90 14.04 -1.27
N GLU A 14 23.27 15.00 -1.96
CA GLU A 14 22.22 15.83 -1.42
C GLU A 14 20.90 15.06 -1.47
N GLY A 15 20.48 14.53 -0.31
CA GLY A 15 19.12 14.05 -0.12
C GLY A 15 18.11 15.15 -0.47
N PRO A 16 16.86 14.80 -0.80
CA PRO A 16 15.84 15.79 -1.15
C PRO A 16 15.77 16.88 -0.07
N PRO A 17 15.56 18.16 -0.44
CA PRO A 17 15.54 19.26 0.50
C PRO A 17 14.56 18.96 1.64
N LEU A 18 14.99 19.27 2.87
CA LEU A 18 14.14 19.14 4.07
C LEU A 18 12.84 19.90 3.84
N ARG A 19 11.72 19.20 4.01
CA ARG A 19 10.35 19.67 3.77
C ARG A 19 10.14 21.10 4.30
N GLU A 20 9.89 22.05 3.41
CA GLU A 20 9.78 23.48 3.75
C GLU A 20 8.54 23.80 4.61
N LYS A 21 7.46 23.01 4.48
CA LYS A 21 6.22 23.19 5.23
C LYS A 21 6.24 22.36 6.52
N ARG A 22 6.39 23.05 7.66
CA ARG A 22 6.28 22.45 9.01
C ARG A 22 4.87 22.64 9.55
N PRO A 23 4.35 21.68 10.34
CA PRO A 23 3.08 21.87 11.05
C PRO A 23 3.14 23.09 11.98
N ARG A 24 2.01 23.77 12.19
CA ARG A 24 1.93 24.86 13.18
C ARG A 24 1.87 24.25 14.59
N PRO A 25 2.65 24.75 15.56
CA PRO A 25 2.52 24.30 16.94
C PRO A 25 1.12 24.62 17.49
N LEU A 26 0.62 23.77 18.39
CA LEU A 26 -0.69 23.99 19.03
C LEU A 26 -0.66 25.14 20.05
N ILE A 27 0.52 25.49 20.54
CA ILE A 27 0.79 26.60 21.46
C ILE A 27 1.94 27.40 20.83
N ASP A 28 1.74 28.69 20.59
CA ASP A 28 2.64 29.54 19.79
C ASP A 28 4.09 29.57 20.31
N ASP A 29 4.30 29.33 21.62
CA ASP A 29 5.60 29.36 22.29
C ASP A 29 6.22 27.98 22.58
N GLN A 30 5.75 26.90 21.94
CA GLN A 30 6.32 25.55 22.10
C GLN A 30 7.03 25.06 20.83
N PRO A 31 8.25 24.50 20.93
CA PRO A 31 8.90 23.87 19.80
C PRO A 31 8.11 22.65 19.35
N LEU A 32 8.04 22.42 18.04
CA LEU A 32 7.43 21.20 17.51
C LEU A 32 8.20 19.96 18.00
N PRO A 33 7.51 18.88 18.35
CA PRO A 33 8.17 17.63 18.69
C PRO A 33 8.94 17.08 17.48
N ILE A 34 10.09 16.45 17.73
CA ILE A 34 10.81 15.69 16.71
C ILE A 34 10.02 14.41 16.46
N TYR A 35 9.49 14.25 15.25
CA TYR A 35 8.71 13.07 14.87
C TYR A 35 9.65 11.97 14.33
N LEU A 36 9.80 10.89 15.09
CA LEU A 36 10.64 9.73 14.74
C LEU A 36 9.81 8.43 14.62
N ASP A 37 8.54 8.54 14.20
CA ASP A 37 7.60 7.41 14.15
C ASP A 37 6.96 7.23 12.76
N HIS A 38 7.75 7.42 11.71
CA HIS A 38 7.30 7.27 10.31
C HIS A 38 6.80 5.85 9.96
N ASN A 39 7.13 4.85 10.78
CA ASN A 39 6.63 3.49 10.62
C ASN A 39 5.16 3.35 11.04
N ALA A 40 4.67 4.20 11.96
CA ALA A 40 3.25 4.19 12.35
C ALA A 40 2.38 4.92 11.32
N THR A 41 2.81 6.10 10.87
CA THR A 41 2.17 6.84 9.78
C THR A 41 3.09 7.92 9.23
N THR A 42 2.73 8.52 8.09
CA THR A 42 3.52 9.56 7.44
C THR A 42 2.67 10.77 7.10
N PRO A 43 3.18 12.01 7.22
CA PRO A 43 2.45 13.19 6.76
C PRO A 43 2.30 13.14 5.23
N VAL A 44 1.07 13.33 4.75
CA VAL A 44 0.68 13.29 3.31
C VAL A 44 1.63 14.11 2.45
N SER A 45 2.20 13.52 1.40
CA SER A 45 3.10 14.22 0.45
C SER A 45 2.40 15.42 -0.19
N GLU A 46 3.17 16.45 -0.54
CA GLU A 46 2.62 17.64 -1.18
C GLU A 46 1.89 17.29 -2.49
N ALA A 47 2.51 16.46 -3.33
CA ALA A 47 1.90 15.96 -4.56
C ALA A 47 0.56 15.22 -4.33
N ALA A 48 0.45 14.41 -3.26
CA ALA A 48 -0.81 13.74 -2.93
C ALA A 48 -1.87 14.72 -2.44
N TRP A 49 -1.46 15.72 -1.66
CA TRP A 49 -2.35 16.79 -1.20
C TRP A 49 -2.88 17.63 -2.35
N GLU A 50 -2.01 18.00 -3.29
CA GLU A 50 -2.36 18.76 -4.50
C GLU A 50 -3.32 17.97 -5.39
N ALA A 51 -3.08 16.68 -5.64
CA ALA A 51 -3.99 15.84 -6.42
C ALA A 51 -5.40 15.73 -5.79
N MET A 52 -5.50 15.72 -4.46
CA MET A 52 -6.80 15.77 -3.77
C MET A 52 -7.52 17.11 -3.96
N ILE A 53 -6.78 18.22 -3.86
CA ILE A 53 -7.33 19.57 -4.11
C ILE A 53 -7.77 19.70 -5.57
N GLU A 54 -6.98 19.22 -6.52
CA GLU A 54 -7.30 19.24 -7.94
C GLU A 54 -8.62 18.53 -8.23
N CYS A 55 -8.83 17.33 -7.68
CA CYS A 55 -10.10 16.61 -7.82
C CYS A 55 -11.30 17.44 -7.32
N LYS A 56 -11.12 18.19 -6.23
CA LYS A 56 -12.15 19.08 -5.68
C LYS A 56 -12.39 20.28 -6.61
N ASP A 57 -11.34 20.97 -7.03
CA ASP A 57 -11.43 22.19 -7.83
C ASP A 57 -12.00 21.91 -9.23
N LEU A 58 -11.71 20.72 -9.78
CA LEU A 58 -12.27 20.25 -11.06
C LEU A 58 -13.64 19.58 -10.93
N MET A 59 -14.26 19.59 -9.74
CA MET A 59 -15.58 19.00 -9.48
C MET A 59 -15.67 17.53 -9.90
N ILE A 60 -14.66 16.72 -9.56
CA ILE A 60 -14.65 15.28 -9.78
C ILE A 60 -15.40 14.58 -8.64
N TRP A 61 -16.72 14.53 -8.75
CA TRP A 61 -17.61 13.97 -7.71
C TRP A 61 -18.57 12.88 -8.20
N GLY A 62 -18.65 12.67 -9.52
CA GLY A 62 -19.59 11.73 -10.12
C GLY A 62 -19.29 10.27 -9.75
N ASN A 63 -20.32 9.42 -9.76
CA ASN A 63 -20.12 7.98 -9.56
C ASN A 63 -19.37 7.40 -10.79
N PRO A 64 -18.17 6.80 -10.63
CA PRO A 64 -17.40 6.25 -11.75
C PRO A 64 -18.08 5.06 -12.46
N SER A 65 -19.19 4.54 -11.91
CA SER A 65 -20.02 3.51 -12.54
C SER A 65 -21.10 4.08 -13.46
N SER A 66 -21.34 5.39 -13.44
CA SER A 66 -22.32 6.05 -14.29
C SER A 66 -21.77 6.31 -15.70
N SER A 67 -22.62 6.19 -16.72
CA SER A 67 -22.27 6.43 -18.13
C SER A 67 -22.36 7.89 -18.57
N HIS A 68 -22.90 8.79 -17.74
CA HIS A 68 -22.94 10.22 -18.02
C HIS A 68 -21.57 10.88 -17.81
N ASP A 69 -21.36 12.07 -18.38
CA ASP A 69 -20.08 12.78 -18.40
C ASP A 69 -19.39 12.88 -17.02
N TYR A 70 -20.13 13.25 -15.96
CA TYR A 70 -19.55 13.33 -14.61
C TYR A 70 -19.01 11.99 -14.08
N GLY A 71 -19.63 10.87 -14.46
CA GLY A 71 -19.20 9.53 -14.08
C GLY A 71 -17.98 9.10 -14.89
N LEU A 72 -17.99 9.36 -16.20
CA LEU A 72 -16.85 9.10 -17.08
C LEU A 72 -15.60 9.89 -16.65
N HIS A 73 -15.76 11.17 -16.29
CA HIS A 73 -14.66 11.97 -15.75
C HIS A 73 -14.08 11.34 -14.49
N SER A 74 -14.91 10.99 -13.51
CA SER A 74 -14.44 10.36 -12.27
C SER A 74 -13.77 9.01 -12.50
N LYS A 75 -14.31 8.22 -13.45
CA LYS A 75 -13.70 6.97 -13.90
C LYS A 75 -12.30 7.17 -14.48
N HIS A 76 -12.10 8.21 -15.31
CA HIS A 76 -10.78 8.51 -15.88
C HIS A 76 -9.72 8.76 -14.78
N TYR A 77 -10.05 9.52 -13.73
CA TYR A 77 -9.11 9.76 -12.62
C TYR A 77 -8.77 8.49 -11.85
N VAL A 78 -9.77 7.65 -11.56
CA VAL A 78 -9.56 6.36 -10.87
C VAL A 78 -8.70 5.42 -11.73
N ASP A 79 -8.96 5.34 -13.03
CA ASP A 79 -8.21 4.47 -13.94
C ASP A 79 -6.77 4.98 -14.15
N ALA A 80 -6.56 6.29 -14.21
CA ALA A 80 -5.22 6.89 -14.24
C ALA A 80 -4.43 6.60 -12.95
N ALA A 81 -5.05 6.79 -11.78
CA ALA A 81 -4.44 6.44 -10.50
C ALA A 81 -4.09 4.95 -10.42
N ARG A 82 -4.95 4.08 -10.95
CA ARG A 82 -4.71 2.63 -11.01
C ARG A 82 -3.49 2.30 -11.88
N GLN A 83 -3.35 2.96 -13.03
CA GLN A 83 -2.19 2.77 -13.91
C GLN A 83 -0.90 3.22 -13.23
N LEU A 84 -0.89 4.38 -12.55
CA LEU A 84 0.28 4.87 -11.81
C LEU A 84 0.73 3.89 -10.72
N VAL A 85 -0.22 3.32 -9.98
CA VAL A 85 0.10 2.29 -8.96
C VAL A 85 0.65 1.04 -9.63
N ALA A 86 0.04 0.58 -10.73
CA ALA A 86 0.49 -0.60 -11.47
C ALA A 86 1.95 -0.46 -11.93
N ASP A 87 2.29 0.70 -12.50
CA ASP A 87 3.64 1.01 -12.96
C ASP A 87 4.63 1.05 -11.78
N SER A 88 4.23 1.63 -10.64
CA SER A 88 5.11 1.75 -9.45
C SER A 88 5.50 0.40 -8.84
N VAL A 89 4.63 -0.62 -8.96
CA VAL A 89 4.86 -1.97 -8.39
C VAL A 89 5.23 -3.00 -9.45
N GLY A 90 5.38 -2.60 -10.71
CA GLY A 90 5.73 -3.49 -11.83
C GLY A 90 4.63 -4.51 -12.17
N ALA A 91 3.35 -4.17 -11.97
CA ALA A 91 2.23 -5.04 -12.37
C ALA A 91 2.12 -5.10 -13.90
N ALA A 92 1.75 -6.26 -14.44
CA ALA A 92 1.67 -6.46 -15.89
C ALA A 92 0.50 -5.69 -16.54
N ALA A 93 -0.55 -5.41 -15.78
CA ALA A 93 -1.70 -4.61 -16.23
C ALA A 93 -2.36 -3.89 -15.04
N ALA A 94 -2.93 -2.71 -15.30
CA ALA A 94 -3.70 -1.97 -14.29
C ALA A 94 -4.89 -2.75 -13.73
N SER A 95 -5.47 -3.68 -14.49
CA SER A 95 -6.56 -4.55 -14.03
C SER A 95 -6.16 -5.50 -12.88
N GLN A 96 -4.87 -5.68 -12.60
CA GLN A 96 -4.38 -6.46 -11.47
C GLN A 96 -4.35 -5.65 -10.17
N ILE A 97 -4.49 -4.33 -10.24
CA ILE A 97 -4.53 -3.47 -9.05
C ILE A 97 -5.97 -3.38 -8.55
N ILE A 98 -6.18 -3.70 -7.28
CA ILE A 98 -7.45 -3.55 -6.57
C ILE A 98 -7.24 -2.49 -5.49
N PHE A 99 -8.08 -1.45 -5.49
CA PHE A 99 -8.08 -0.47 -4.41
C PHE A 99 -8.90 -1.00 -3.24
N THR A 100 -8.34 -0.93 -2.04
CA THR A 100 -8.99 -1.27 -0.78
C THR A 100 -8.94 -0.04 0.15
N SER A 101 -9.64 -0.08 1.29
CA SER A 101 -9.56 0.96 2.31
C SER A 101 -8.21 1.04 3.02
N GLY A 102 -7.35 0.03 2.89
CA GLY A 102 -6.01 0.01 3.47
C GLY A 102 -5.38 -1.39 3.53
N GLY A 103 -4.21 -1.47 4.16
CA GLY A 103 -3.41 -2.70 4.25
C GLY A 103 -4.11 -3.84 5.00
N THR A 104 -4.89 -3.53 6.04
CA THR A 104 -5.65 -4.55 6.78
C THR A 104 -6.69 -5.23 5.90
N GLU A 105 -7.46 -4.46 5.12
CA GLU A 105 -8.43 -5.03 4.18
C GLU A 105 -7.74 -5.79 3.06
N ALA A 106 -6.64 -5.26 2.50
CA ALA A 106 -5.89 -5.93 1.43
C ALA A 106 -5.34 -7.30 1.88
N ASN A 107 -4.76 -7.38 3.08
CA ASN A 107 -4.27 -8.64 3.64
C ASN A 107 -5.42 -9.64 3.84
N ASN A 108 -6.55 -9.20 4.37
CA ASN A 108 -7.73 -10.05 4.54
C ASN A 108 -8.25 -10.55 3.19
N LEU A 109 -8.39 -9.66 2.20
CA LEU A 109 -8.85 -10.01 0.86
C LEU A 109 -7.93 -11.06 0.21
N ALA A 110 -6.62 -10.85 0.26
CA ALA A 110 -5.65 -11.76 -0.31
C ALA A 110 -5.66 -13.14 0.36
N ILE A 111 -5.64 -13.19 1.69
CA ILE A 111 -5.57 -14.44 2.45
C ILE A 111 -6.90 -15.19 2.40
N VAL A 112 -7.99 -14.54 2.83
CA VAL A 112 -9.32 -15.16 2.93
C VAL A 112 -9.85 -15.52 1.56
N GLY A 113 -9.69 -14.63 0.57
CA GLY A 113 -10.11 -14.87 -0.81
C GLY A 113 -9.37 -16.04 -1.47
N THR A 114 -8.14 -16.33 -1.04
CA THR A 114 -7.34 -17.47 -1.54
C THR A 114 -7.66 -18.77 -0.81
N VAL A 115 -7.83 -18.72 0.50
CA VAL A 115 -7.93 -19.90 1.37
C VAL A 115 -9.35 -20.47 1.41
N LEU A 116 -10.37 -19.64 1.68
CA LEU A 116 -11.72 -20.16 1.91
C LEU A 116 -12.31 -20.97 0.75
N PRO A 117 -12.07 -20.64 -0.54
CA PRO A 117 -12.53 -21.46 -1.65
C PRO A 117 -11.88 -22.85 -1.70
N ARG A 118 -10.68 -23.02 -1.12
CA ARG A 118 -9.92 -24.29 -1.10
C ARG A 118 -10.31 -25.18 0.08
N VAL A 119 -10.41 -24.62 1.28
CA VAL A 119 -10.80 -25.37 2.49
C VAL A 119 -12.20 -25.98 2.35
N ARG A 120 -13.10 -25.32 1.61
CA ARG A 120 -14.43 -25.87 1.31
C ARG A 120 -14.40 -27.11 0.41
N LYS A 121 -13.29 -27.35 -0.31
CA LYS A 121 -13.12 -28.44 -1.29
C LYS A 121 -12.15 -29.51 -0.83
N LEU A 122 -11.13 -29.16 -0.04
CA LEU A 122 -10.09 -30.04 0.45
C LEU A 122 -10.16 -30.15 1.97
N SER A 123 -9.98 -31.35 2.51
CA SER A 123 -10.25 -31.65 3.93
C SER A 123 -9.22 -31.09 4.92
N ARG A 124 -8.26 -30.26 4.50
CA ARG A 124 -7.35 -29.46 5.35
C ARG A 124 -6.29 -28.75 4.51
N ASP A 125 -6.28 -27.43 4.54
CA ASP A 125 -5.20 -26.64 3.94
C ASP A 125 -4.11 -26.33 4.98
N VAL A 126 -2.85 -26.43 4.53
CA VAL A 126 -1.68 -25.97 5.28
C VAL A 126 -1.33 -24.57 4.80
N ILE A 127 -1.17 -23.64 5.74
CA ILE A 127 -0.76 -22.25 5.48
C ILE A 127 0.59 -22.05 6.15
N ILE A 128 1.57 -21.57 5.38
CA ILE A 128 2.90 -21.21 5.87
C ILE A 128 2.97 -19.69 5.99
N THR A 129 3.47 -19.21 7.13
CA THR A 129 3.62 -17.78 7.44
C THR A 129 4.81 -17.56 8.38
N THR A 130 5.13 -16.34 8.80
CA THR A 130 6.23 -16.09 9.75
C THR A 130 5.72 -15.81 11.17
N GLY A 131 6.63 -15.72 12.14
CA GLY A 131 6.28 -15.40 13.54
C GLY A 131 6.16 -13.89 13.83
N PHE A 132 6.55 -13.04 12.89
CA PHE A 132 6.68 -11.58 13.07
C PHE A 132 5.73 -10.78 12.17
N GLU A 133 4.68 -11.42 11.66
CA GLU A 133 3.67 -10.78 10.84
C GLU A 133 2.90 -9.70 11.60
N HIS A 134 2.48 -8.66 10.88
CA HIS A 134 1.54 -7.66 11.39
C HIS A 134 0.22 -8.31 11.86
N ASP A 135 -0.45 -7.69 12.84
CA ASP A 135 -1.72 -8.20 13.39
C ASP A 135 -2.80 -8.45 12.33
N ALA A 136 -2.80 -7.66 11.26
CA ALA A 136 -3.71 -7.84 10.11
C ALA A 136 -3.56 -9.20 9.41
N VAL A 137 -2.41 -9.86 9.51
CA VAL A 137 -2.16 -11.22 9.00
C VAL A 137 -2.34 -12.23 10.13
N SER A 138 -1.68 -12.02 11.27
CA SER A 138 -1.69 -12.92 12.42
C SER A 138 -3.11 -13.23 12.93
N ASN A 139 -4.01 -12.23 12.95
CA ASN A 139 -5.39 -12.45 13.37
C ASN A 139 -6.20 -13.26 12.36
N VAL A 140 -5.94 -13.10 11.06
CA VAL A 140 -6.58 -13.93 10.02
C VAL A 140 -6.15 -15.39 10.16
N MET A 141 -4.88 -15.66 10.45
CA MET A 141 -4.39 -17.02 10.67
C MET A 141 -5.08 -17.70 11.86
N LYS A 142 -5.31 -16.96 12.96
CA LYS A 142 -6.07 -17.47 14.12
C LYS A 142 -7.49 -17.86 13.72
N VAL A 143 -8.18 -17.00 12.97
CA VAL A 143 -9.55 -17.26 12.48
C VAL A 143 -9.59 -18.50 11.57
N LEU A 144 -8.67 -18.62 10.62
CA LEU A 144 -8.59 -19.76 9.71
C LEU A 144 -8.28 -21.07 10.43
N ARG A 145 -7.41 -21.05 11.43
CA ARG A 145 -7.15 -22.21 12.28
C ARG A 145 -8.39 -22.63 13.08
N GLN A 146 -9.04 -21.67 13.74
CA GLN A 146 -10.14 -21.94 14.68
C GLN A 146 -11.45 -22.32 13.98
N HIS A 147 -11.81 -21.61 12.91
CA HIS A 147 -13.12 -21.75 12.28
C HIS A 147 -13.10 -22.59 11.00
N HIS A 148 -11.92 -22.75 10.39
CA HIS A 148 -11.77 -23.45 9.12
C HIS A 148 -10.80 -24.64 9.20
N GLY A 149 -10.28 -24.96 10.39
CA GLY A 149 -9.45 -26.14 10.62
C GLY A 149 -8.12 -26.15 9.85
N CYS A 150 -7.66 -24.98 9.39
CA CYS A 150 -6.39 -24.84 8.68
C CYS A 150 -5.21 -25.12 9.61
N ALA A 151 -4.22 -25.88 9.12
CA ALA A 151 -2.96 -26.01 9.82
C ALA A 151 -2.10 -24.79 9.49
N ILE A 152 -1.61 -24.07 10.50
CA ILE A 152 -0.72 -22.92 10.31
C ILE A 152 0.67 -23.30 10.78
N VAL A 153 1.63 -23.20 9.88
CA VAL A 153 3.06 -23.47 10.10
C VAL A 153 3.81 -22.14 10.09
N HIS A 154 4.58 -21.88 11.14
CA HIS A 154 5.45 -20.71 11.19
C HIS A 154 6.83 -21.11 10.68
N ALA A 155 7.28 -20.47 9.61
CA ALA A 155 8.59 -20.69 9.04
C ALA A 155 9.70 -20.20 10.00
N PRO A 156 10.84 -20.93 10.06
CA PRO A 156 11.93 -20.63 10.98
C PRO A 156 12.59 -19.29 10.67
N VAL A 157 13.10 -18.64 11.73
CA VAL A 157 13.75 -17.33 11.63
C VAL A 157 15.13 -17.43 12.27
N ASN A 158 16.14 -16.96 11.56
CA ASN A 158 17.49 -16.88 12.09
C ASN A 158 17.53 -15.86 13.24
N GLN A 159 17.83 -16.33 14.45
CA GLN A 159 17.80 -15.51 15.67
C GLN A 159 18.92 -14.46 15.72
N ALA A 160 20.02 -14.65 14.98
CA ALA A 160 21.12 -13.70 14.95
C ALA A 160 20.86 -12.54 13.96
N THR A 161 20.15 -12.81 12.85
CA THR A 161 19.92 -11.81 11.79
C THR A 161 18.51 -11.24 11.78
N GLY A 162 17.54 -11.93 12.39
CA GLY A 162 16.12 -11.59 12.30
C GLY A 162 15.51 -11.87 10.92
N VAL A 163 16.21 -12.59 10.05
CA VAL A 163 15.77 -12.91 8.68
C VAL A 163 15.17 -14.31 8.62
N LEU A 164 14.18 -14.49 7.75
CA LEU A 164 13.59 -15.79 7.44
C LEU A 164 14.66 -16.78 6.98
N ASP A 165 14.62 -18.00 7.53
CA ASP A 165 15.46 -19.10 7.07
C ASP A 165 14.78 -19.80 5.88
N LEU A 166 15.51 -19.92 4.76
CA LEU A 166 14.99 -20.40 3.47
C LEU A 166 15.42 -21.84 3.16
N ASP A 167 16.30 -22.43 3.97
CA ASP A 167 16.75 -23.82 3.85
C ASP A 167 15.72 -24.81 4.45
#